data_AF-A0A6G7CN03-F1
#
_entry.id   AF-A0A6G7CN03-F1
#
_cell.length_a   1.000
_cell.length_b   1.000
_cell.length_c   1.000
_cell.angle_alpha   90.00
_cell.angle_beta   90.00
_cell.angle_gamma   90.00
#
_symmetry.space_group_name_H-M   'P 1'
#
loop_
_entity.id
_entity.type
_entity.pdbx_description
1 polymer ?
#
loop_
_entity_poly.entity_id
_entity_poly.type
_entity_poly.pdbx_seq_one_letter_code
_entity_poly.pdbx_strand_id
1 'polypeptide(L)'
;MFTMDIDLDFTDLEEEVREFNSHHIRIGVLDKNKTARKADRDKPLKSFQGKQASRIQAGNKGKSPLKLTKLAEYMDARYGVFSKAENHFQNQDVIRVTNELVGLFNAGSSSPEMIRRIESGARALIRNPIMRKDYGSNSPTTVKGGVGYNGHKTEGKGFDWAMVDTGTFFNSIKAQYV
;
A
#
# COMPACT_ATOMS: atom_id res chain seq x y z
N MET A 1 -18.33 54.76 -19.98
CA MET A 1 -17.79 53.91 -18.91
C MET A 1 -18.17 52.48 -19.29
N PHE A 2 -17.21 51.66 -19.69
CA PHE A 2 -17.47 50.26 -20.08
C PHE A 2 -17.43 49.40 -18.81
N THR A 3 -18.54 48.76 -18.50
CA THR A 3 -18.62 47.67 -17.51
C THR A 3 -18.41 46.37 -18.26
N MET A 4 -17.40 45.62 -17.86
CA MET A 4 -17.08 44.30 -18.40
C MET A 4 -17.69 43.29 -17.43
N ASP A 5 -18.84 42.73 -17.78
CA ASP A 5 -19.37 41.56 -17.08
C ASP A 5 -18.62 40.34 -17.62
N ILE A 6 -17.68 39.84 -16.81
CA ILE A 6 -17.05 38.55 -17.02
C ILE A 6 -17.99 37.53 -16.37
N ASP A 7 -18.87 36.92 -17.17
CA ASP A 7 -19.51 35.67 -16.79
C ASP A 7 -18.43 34.59 -16.83
N LEU A 8 -17.92 34.24 -15.64
CA LEU A 8 -17.11 33.05 -15.48
C LEU A 8 -18.06 31.86 -15.54
N ASP A 9 -18.03 31.16 -16.67
CA ASP A 9 -18.76 29.92 -16.86
C ASP A 9 -18.14 28.84 -15.96
N PHE A 10 -18.69 28.69 -14.75
CA PHE A 10 -18.25 27.67 -13.79
C PHE A 10 -18.75 26.26 -14.14
N THR A 11 -19.43 26.09 -15.27
CA THR A 11 -20.02 24.79 -15.65
C THR A 11 -18.95 23.74 -15.94
N ASP A 12 -17.81 24.14 -16.52
CA ASP A 12 -16.64 23.26 -16.74
C ASP A 12 -15.98 22.85 -15.41
N LEU A 13 -15.94 23.76 -14.44
CA LEU A 13 -15.41 23.49 -13.10
C LEU A 13 -16.35 22.58 -12.30
N GLU A 14 -17.67 22.74 -12.44
CA GLU A 14 -18.65 21.85 -11.81
C GLU A 14 -18.70 20.46 -12.47
N GLU A 15 -18.47 20.35 -13.79
CA GLU A 15 -18.28 19.07 -14.48
C GLU A 15 -16.96 18.39 -14.09
N GLU A 16 -15.83 19.11 -14.07
CA GLU A 16 -14.54 18.59 -13.59
C GLU A 16 -14.62 18.20 -12.10
N VAL A 17 -15.32 18.97 -11.26
CA VAL A 17 -15.56 18.64 -9.85
C VAL A 17 -16.55 17.48 -9.70
N ARG A 18 -17.52 17.29 -10.60
CA ARG A 18 -18.39 16.09 -10.63
C ARG A 18 -17.64 14.85 -11.12
N GLU A 19 -16.75 14.97 -12.10
CA GLU A 19 -15.85 13.88 -12.52
C GLU A 19 -14.87 13.52 -11.40
N PHE A 20 -14.33 14.53 -10.69
CA PHE A 20 -13.51 14.35 -9.51
C PHE A 20 -14.25 13.65 -8.35
N ASN A 21 -15.56 13.89 -8.24
CA ASN A 21 -16.42 13.31 -7.19
C ASN A 21 -17.08 11.96 -7.57
N SER A 22 -17.01 11.51 -8.83
CA SER A 22 -17.76 10.32 -9.30
C SER A 22 -16.96 9.02 -9.36
N HIS A 23 -15.64 9.05 -9.12
CA HIS A 23 -14.82 7.84 -9.24
C HIS A 23 -13.72 7.78 -8.17
N HIS A 24 -14.03 7.19 -7.02
CA HIS A 24 -13.05 7.09 -5.93
C HIS A 24 -12.52 5.66 -5.80
N ILE A 25 -11.26 5.47 -6.21
CA ILE A 25 -10.53 4.27 -5.81
C ILE A 25 -10.16 4.40 -4.34
N ARG A 26 -10.85 3.66 -3.47
CA ARG A 26 -10.48 3.56 -2.05
C ARG A 26 -9.34 2.58 -1.90
N ILE A 27 -8.17 3.06 -1.48
CA ILE A 27 -7.00 2.22 -1.20
C ILE A 27 -6.62 2.24 0.27
N GLY A 28 -6.32 1.07 0.83
CA GLY A 28 -5.91 0.96 2.22
C GLY A 28 -5.99 -0.45 2.78
N VAL A 29 -6.01 -0.54 4.10
CA VAL A 29 -6.38 -1.75 4.83
C VAL A 29 -7.89 -1.74 5.03
N LEU A 30 -8.62 -2.30 4.07
CA LEU A 30 -10.10 -2.24 4.05
C LEU A 30 -10.79 -3.16 5.08
N ASP A 31 -10.03 -3.95 5.83
CA ASP A 31 -10.53 -4.82 6.90
C ASP A 31 -10.13 -4.28 8.28
N LYS A 32 -11.10 -3.73 9.01
CA LYS A 32 -10.94 -3.11 10.34
C LYS A 32 -10.65 -4.10 11.47
N ASN A 33 -10.88 -5.39 11.25
CA ASN A 33 -10.72 -6.42 12.27
C ASN A 33 -9.45 -7.24 12.08
N LYS A 34 -8.78 -7.08 10.94
CA LYS A 34 -7.53 -7.79 10.67
C LYS A 34 -6.41 -7.28 11.55
N THR A 35 -5.76 -8.20 12.25
CA THR A 35 -4.60 -7.92 13.09
C THR A 35 -3.30 -8.29 12.38
N ALA A 36 -2.21 -7.62 12.77
CA ALA A 36 -0.88 -8.09 12.44
C ALA A 36 -0.70 -9.53 12.95
N ARG A 37 0.15 -10.28 12.26
CA ARG A 37 0.45 -11.67 12.63
C ARG A 37 1.87 -11.73 13.16
N LYS A 38 2.05 -12.40 14.29
CA LYS A 38 3.37 -12.62 14.87
C LYS A 38 4.13 -13.61 13.99
N ALA A 39 5.41 -13.30 13.77
CA ALA A 39 6.33 -14.19 13.11
C ALA A 39 6.60 -15.41 13.99
N ASP A 40 6.59 -16.60 13.39
CA ASP A 40 7.15 -17.81 13.96
C ASP A 40 8.66 -17.79 13.74
N ARG A 41 9.41 -17.48 14.80
CA ARG A 41 10.86 -17.28 14.71
C ARG A 41 11.65 -18.57 14.75
N ASP A 42 11.00 -19.67 15.13
CA ASP A 42 11.62 -20.99 15.22
C ASP A 42 11.52 -21.76 13.90
N LYS A 43 10.89 -21.16 12.88
CA LYS A 43 10.68 -21.79 11.58
C LYS A 43 11.50 -21.12 10.48
N PRO A 44 11.94 -21.90 9.48
CA PRO A 44 12.61 -21.35 8.32
C PRO A 44 11.69 -20.39 7.56
N LEU A 45 12.31 -19.40 6.93
CA LEU A 45 11.63 -18.42 6.09
C LEU A 45 10.82 -19.12 4.98
N LYS A 46 9.73 -18.48 4.57
CA LYS A 46 8.94 -18.89 3.40
C LYS A 46 9.29 -18.01 2.20
N SER A 47 9.10 -18.56 1.00
CA SER A 47 9.08 -17.75 -0.22
C SER A 47 7.90 -16.78 -0.18
N PHE A 48 8.14 -15.54 -0.59
CA PHE A 48 7.15 -14.47 -0.67
C PHE A 48 7.51 -13.53 -1.82
N GLN A 49 6.68 -13.47 -2.87
CA GLN A 49 6.88 -12.58 -4.02
C GLN A 49 8.30 -12.68 -4.63
N GLY A 50 8.83 -13.90 -4.78
CA GLY A 50 10.20 -14.14 -5.28
C GLY A 50 11.31 -13.81 -4.29
N LYS A 51 10.97 -13.51 -3.03
CA LYS A 51 11.89 -13.19 -1.93
C LYS A 51 11.58 -14.04 -0.70
N GLN A 52 12.08 -13.64 0.46
CA GLN A 52 11.88 -14.35 1.73
C GLN A 52 11.02 -13.53 2.69
N ALA A 53 10.23 -14.20 3.52
CA ALA A 53 9.49 -13.61 4.64
C ALA A 53 9.36 -14.64 5.78
N SER A 54 9.14 -14.18 7.01
CA SER A 54 8.87 -15.03 8.16
C SER A 54 7.55 -15.79 8.00
N ARG A 55 7.50 -17.00 8.55
CA ARG A 55 6.23 -17.74 8.69
C ARG A 55 5.39 -17.13 9.79
N ILE A 56 4.08 -17.35 9.74
CA ILE A 56 3.15 -16.90 10.76
C ILE A 56 3.06 -17.96 11.85
N GLN A 57 3.10 -17.56 13.11
CA GLN A 57 2.88 -18.47 14.23
C GLN A 57 1.45 -19.02 14.19
N ALA A 58 1.30 -20.33 14.40
CA ALA A 58 0.02 -21.00 14.26
C ALA A 58 -0.97 -20.63 15.39
N GLY A 59 -2.27 -20.75 15.08
CA GLY A 59 -3.35 -20.59 16.05
C GLY A 59 -3.45 -19.19 16.67
N ASN A 60 -4.01 -19.13 17.90
CA ASN A 60 -4.19 -17.87 18.63
C ASN A 60 -2.87 -17.23 19.06
N LYS A 61 -1.79 -18.01 19.21
CA LYS A 61 -0.46 -17.48 19.56
C LYS A 61 0.08 -16.50 18.50
N GLY A 62 -0.30 -16.69 17.24
CA GLY A 62 0.07 -15.80 16.14
C GLY A 62 -0.74 -14.52 16.02
N LYS A 63 -1.80 -14.32 16.81
CA LYS A 63 -2.56 -13.06 16.83
C LYS A 63 -1.75 -11.99 17.57
N SER A 64 -1.61 -10.83 16.93
CA SER A 64 -1.09 -9.62 17.57
C SER A 64 -2.27 -8.76 18.05
N PRO A 65 -2.15 -8.02 19.16
CA PRO A 65 -3.14 -7.00 19.51
C PRO A 65 -3.12 -5.81 18.53
N LEU A 66 -2.03 -5.65 17.76
CA LEU A 66 -1.90 -4.56 16.79
C LEU A 66 -2.83 -4.79 15.59
N LYS A 67 -3.82 -3.91 15.42
CA LYS A 67 -4.66 -3.86 14.22
C LYS A 67 -3.86 -3.41 13.01
N LEU A 68 -4.13 -3.99 11.85
CA LEU A 68 -3.47 -3.61 10.60
C LEU A 68 -3.82 -2.19 10.17
N THR A 69 -5.02 -1.69 10.49
CA THR A 69 -5.39 -0.28 10.27
C THR A 69 -4.48 0.66 11.06
N LYS A 70 -4.23 0.35 12.34
CA LYS A 70 -3.32 1.15 13.18
C LYS A 70 -1.87 1.08 12.70
N LEU A 71 -1.44 -0.10 12.22
CA LEU A 71 -0.15 -0.23 11.55
C LEU A 71 -0.10 0.62 10.27
N ALA A 72 -1.17 0.64 9.48
CA ALA A 72 -1.28 1.47 8.28
C ALA A 72 -1.13 2.95 8.63
N GLU A 73 -1.81 3.44 9.67
CA GLU A 73 -1.68 4.82 10.17
C GLU A 73 -0.23 5.15 10.54
N TYR A 74 0.46 4.28 11.27
CA TYR A 74 1.86 4.52 11.64
C TYR A 74 2.80 4.54 10.44
N MET A 75 2.58 3.63 9.48
CA MET A 75 3.39 3.60 8.27
C MET A 75 3.12 4.82 7.39
N ASP A 76 1.86 5.25 7.31
CA ASP A 76 1.49 6.45 6.57
C ASP A 76 2.06 7.72 7.20
N ALA A 77 1.95 7.88 8.51
CA ALA A 77 2.52 9.03 9.21
C ALA A 77 4.04 9.10 9.05
N ARG A 78 4.73 7.95 9.03
CA ARG A 78 6.19 7.89 8.94
C ARG A 78 6.72 8.02 7.51
N TYR A 79 6.06 7.38 6.55
CA TYR A 79 6.60 7.20 5.20
C TYR A 79 5.67 7.73 4.09
N GLY A 80 4.45 8.13 4.41
CA GLY A 80 3.44 8.53 3.42
C GLY A 80 2.99 7.39 2.51
N VAL A 81 2.96 6.15 3.04
CA VAL A 81 2.73 4.93 2.25
C VAL A 81 1.45 4.99 1.41
N PHE A 82 0.41 5.63 1.91
CA PHE A 82 -0.86 5.87 1.23
C PHE A 82 -0.99 7.33 0.82
N SER A 83 -0.81 8.27 1.74
CA SER A 83 -1.04 9.72 1.53
C SER A 83 -0.10 10.37 0.52
N LYS A 84 1.05 9.75 0.22
CA LYS A 84 2.02 10.24 -0.77
C LYS A 84 2.30 9.25 -1.89
N ALA A 85 1.47 8.21 -2.04
CA ALA A 85 1.71 7.12 -2.99
C ALA A 85 1.76 7.59 -4.46
N GLU A 86 0.93 8.57 -4.80
CA GLU A 86 0.85 9.20 -6.13
C GLU A 86 2.04 10.14 -6.41
N ASN A 87 2.64 10.71 -5.36
CA ASN A 87 3.77 11.61 -5.48
C ASN A 87 5.11 10.85 -5.55
N HIS A 88 5.08 9.52 -5.49
CA HIS A 88 6.28 8.72 -5.56
C HIS A 88 6.82 8.70 -7.00
N PHE A 89 8.04 9.22 -7.21
CA PHE A 89 8.64 9.38 -8.54
C PHE A 89 8.69 8.07 -9.35
N GLN A 90 9.02 6.95 -8.70
CA GLN A 90 9.08 5.64 -9.36
C GLN A 90 7.71 4.98 -9.60
N ASN A 91 6.60 5.67 -9.30
CA ASN A 91 5.25 5.20 -9.57
C ASN A 91 4.59 5.91 -10.76
N GLN A 92 5.24 6.90 -11.39
CA GLN A 92 4.61 7.74 -12.42
C GLN A 92 4.06 6.93 -13.60
N ASP A 93 4.74 5.86 -14.03
CA ASP A 93 4.21 5.01 -15.10
C ASP A 93 2.95 4.24 -14.67
N VAL A 94 2.91 3.78 -13.42
CA VAL A 94 1.71 3.10 -12.87
C VAL A 94 0.55 4.08 -12.77
N ILE A 95 0.81 5.33 -12.38
CA ILE A 95 -0.19 6.40 -12.31
C ILE A 95 -0.72 6.70 -13.71
N ARG A 96 0.16 6.92 -14.69
CA ARG A 96 -0.23 7.19 -16.08
C ARG A 96 -1.15 6.10 -16.62
N VAL A 97 -0.75 4.82 -16.51
CA VAL A 97 -1.55 3.68 -16.99
C VAL A 97 -2.87 3.56 -16.21
N THR A 98 -2.85 3.79 -14.90
CA THR A 98 -4.09 3.72 -14.09
C THR A 98 -5.06 4.84 -14.48
N ASN A 99 -4.57 6.06 -14.73
CA ASN A 99 -5.38 7.18 -15.18
C ASN A 99 -5.92 6.98 -16.58
N GLU A 100 -5.15 6.42 -17.51
CA GLU A 100 -5.63 6.03 -18.84
C GLU A 100 -6.76 4.99 -18.76
N LEU A 101 -6.62 3.99 -17.88
CA LEU A 101 -7.67 2.99 -17.66
C LEU A 101 -8.93 3.60 -17.06
N VAL A 102 -8.80 4.56 -16.13
CA VAL A 102 -9.94 5.30 -15.59
C VAL A 102 -10.60 6.14 -16.69
N GLY A 103 -9.82 6.82 -17.53
CA GLY A 103 -10.36 7.57 -18.67
C GLY A 103 -11.16 6.69 -19.64
N LEU A 104 -10.64 5.50 -19.98
CA LEU A 104 -11.36 4.53 -20.82
C LEU A 104 -12.62 4.00 -20.14
N PHE A 105 -12.57 3.77 -18.82
CA PHE A 105 -13.73 3.35 -18.04
C PHE A 105 -14.83 4.42 -18.09
N ASN A 106 -14.46 5.68 -17.90
CA ASN A 106 -15.37 6.83 -17.92
C ASN A 106 -15.94 7.09 -19.32
N ALA A 107 -15.17 6.84 -20.38
CA ALA A 107 -15.61 6.94 -21.76
C ALA A 107 -16.60 5.84 -22.21
N GLY A 108 -17.15 5.06 -21.27
CA GLY A 108 -18.18 4.05 -21.55
C GLY A 108 -17.65 2.66 -21.85
N SER A 109 -16.33 2.43 -21.82
CA SER A 109 -15.75 1.09 -21.97
C SER A 109 -15.81 0.25 -20.68
N SER A 110 -16.85 0.44 -19.86
CA SER A 110 -16.94 -0.17 -18.54
C SER A 110 -17.01 -1.71 -18.61
N SER A 111 -15.98 -2.39 -18.08
CA SER A 111 -15.99 -3.84 -17.95
C SER A 111 -15.49 -4.27 -16.55
N PRO A 112 -15.97 -5.41 -16.02
CA PRO A 112 -15.46 -5.94 -14.75
C PRO A 112 -13.96 -6.21 -14.77
N GLU A 113 -13.39 -6.49 -15.95
CA GLU A 113 -11.95 -6.66 -16.10
C GLU A 113 -11.21 -5.33 -15.93
N MET A 114 -11.75 -4.25 -16.46
CA MET A 114 -11.16 -2.91 -16.34
C MET A 114 -11.13 -2.43 -14.90
N ILE A 115 -12.23 -2.62 -14.16
CA ILE A 115 -12.29 -2.33 -12.71
C ILE A 115 -11.16 -3.09 -11.97
N ARG A 116 -10.98 -4.39 -12.26
CA ARG A 116 -9.90 -5.18 -11.65
C ARG A 116 -8.50 -4.67 -12.01
N ARG A 117 -8.31 -4.18 -13.24
CA ARG A 117 -7.03 -3.59 -13.69
C ARG A 117 -6.76 -2.28 -12.95
N ILE A 118 -7.76 -1.42 -12.81
CA ILE A 118 -7.70 -0.18 -12.04
C ILE A 118 -7.36 -0.46 -10.56
N GLU A 119 -8.07 -1.38 -9.91
CA GLU A 119 -7.78 -1.79 -8.53
C GLU A 119 -6.39 -2.43 -8.37
N SER A 120 -5.88 -3.09 -9.42
CA SER A 120 -4.54 -3.66 -9.42
C SER A 120 -3.47 -2.57 -9.54
N GLY A 121 -3.67 -1.61 -10.44
CA GLY A 121 -2.82 -0.42 -10.59
C GLY A 121 -2.73 0.37 -9.28
N ALA A 122 -3.88 0.67 -8.67
CA ALA A 122 -3.94 1.34 -7.39
C ALA A 122 -3.17 0.58 -6.29
N ARG A 123 -3.39 -0.74 -6.15
CA ARG A 123 -2.61 -1.56 -5.19
C ARG A 123 -1.11 -1.52 -5.46
N ALA A 124 -0.71 -1.46 -6.73
CA ALA A 124 0.69 -1.41 -7.13
C ALA A 124 1.37 -0.09 -6.70
N LEU A 125 0.64 1.03 -6.66
CA LEU A 125 1.16 2.31 -6.14
C LEU A 125 1.72 2.17 -4.71
N ILE A 126 1.06 1.36 -3.89
CA ILE A 126 1.48 1.13 -2.49
C ILE A 126 2.50 0.01 -2.39
N ARG A 127 2.27 -1.08 -3.13
CA ARG A 127 3.06 -2.30 -3.00
C ARG A 127 4.43 -2.18 -3.64
N ASN A 128 4.56 -1.48 -4.77
CA ASN A 128 5.82 -1.38 -5.50
C ASN A 128 6.91 -0.69 -4.68
N PRO A 129 6.66 0.45 -4.01
CA PRO A 129 7.67 1.06 -3.13
C PRO A 129 8.14 0.14 -2.00
N ILE A 130 7.25 -0.68 -1.45
CA ILE A 130 7.61 -1.70 -0.45
C ILE A 130 8.52 -2.77 -1.05
N MET A 131 8.18 -3.27 -2.25
CA MET A 131 8.96 -4.29 -2.96
C MET A 131 10.34 -3.79 -3.41
N ARG A 132 10.44 -2.51 -3.80
CA ARG A 132 11.70 -1.88 -4.24
C ARG A 132 12.60 -1.44 -3.08
N LYS A 133 12.08 -1.46 -1.84
CA LYS A 133 12.71 -0.91 -0.63
C LYS A 133 12.88 0.61 -0.66
N ASP A 134 11.93 1.32 -1.26
CA ASP A 134 11.98 2.78 -1.34
C ASP A 134 11.90 3.42 0.07
N TYR A 135 11.32 2.70 1.05
CA TYR A 135 11.27 3.08 2.47
C TYR A 135 12.48 2.61 3.30
N GLY A 136 13.49 2.04 2.63
CA GLY A 136 14.71 1.54 3.24
C GLY A 136 14.65 0.08 3.69
N SER A 137 15.77 -0.31 4.31
CA SER A 137 16.08 -1.65 4.79
C SER A 137 15.69 -1.86 6.25
N ASN A 138 15.52 -3.12 6.67
CA ASN A 138 15.34 -3.43 8.08
C ASN A 138 16.67 -3.25 8.84
N SER A 139 16.61 -3.21 10.18
CA SER A 139 17.83 -3.10 10.98
C SER A 139 18.80 -4.25 10.69
N PRO A 140 20.13 -4.03 10.70
CA PRO A 140 21.11 -5.08 10.49
C PRO A 140 20.94 -6.27 11.43
N THR A 141 20.53 -6.01 12.68
CA THR A 141 20.21 -7.06 13.67
C THR A 141 19.03 -7.92 13.26
N THR A 142 18.02 -7.34 12.60
CA THR A 142 16.88 -8.08 12.05
C THR A 142 17.29 -8.90 10.83
N VAL A 143 18.19 -8.38 9.99
CA VAL A 143 18.62 -9.04 8.75
C VAL A 143 19.64 -10.15 9.04
N LYS A 144 20.73 -9.83 9.72
CA LYS A 144 21.92 -10.67 9.90
C LYS A 144 22.02 -11.32 11.27
N GLY A 145 21.22 -10.86 12.23
CA GLY A 145 21.34 -11.28 13.63
C GLY A 145 22.38 -10.44 14.35
N GLY A 146 22.77 -10.88 15.54
CA GLY A 146 23.70 -10.13 16.38
C GLY A 146 23.70 -10.62 17.81
N VAL A 147 24.13 -9.77 18.73
CA VAL A 147 24.06 -10.02 20.17
C VAL A 147 23.03 -9.07 20.75
N GLY A 148 22.00 -9.61 21.42
CA GLY A 148 20.96 -8.84 22.08
C GLY A 148 21.51 -8.06 23.27
N TYR A 149 20.72 -7.12 23.79
CA TYR A 149 21.05 -6.34 25.00
C TYR A 149 21.25 -7.21 26.26
N ASN A 150 20.85 -8.48 26.20
CA ASN A 150 21.01 -9.50 27.23
C ASN A 150 22.20 -10.46 26.96
N GLY A 151 23.06 -10.14 26.00
CA GLY A 151 24.26 -10.94 25.69
C GLY A 151 24.03 -12.21 24.87
N HIS A 152 22.78 -12.56 24.56
CA HIS A 152 22.47 -13.75 23.76
C HIS A 152 22.57 -13.49 22.26
N LYS A 153 23.10 -14.47 21.51
CA LYS A 153 23.09 -14.44 20.04
C LYS A 153 21.65 -14.49 19.53
N THR A 154 21.26 -13.50 18.73
CA THR A 154 20.01 -13.47 17.99
C THR A 154 20.30 -13.86 16.55
N GLU A 155 19.64 -14.89 16.04
CA GLU A 155 19.73 -15.25 14.62
C GLU A 155 19.09 -14.16 13.75
N GLY A 156 19.72 -13.88 12.62
CA GLY A 156 19.17 -12.98 11.62
C GLY A 156 17.97 -13.60 10.95
N LYS A 157 16.92 -12.81 10.77
CA LYS A 157 15.71 -13.23 10.05
C LYS A 157 15.89 -13.23 8.53
N GLY A 158 17.07 -12.88 8.01
CA GLY A 158 17.37 -12.88 6.57
C GLY A 158 16.51 -11.92 5.74
N PHE A 159 15.77 -11.02 6.39
CA PHE A 159 14.69 -10.29 5.77
C PHE A 159 14.91 -8.78 5.85
N ASP A 160 15.18 -8.18 4.70
CA ASP A 160 15.66 -6.80 4.58
C ASP A 160 14.62 -5.84 3.98
N TRP A 161 13.33 -6.13 4.11
CA TRP A 161 12.28 -5.29 3.53
C TRP A 161 11.42 -4.67 4.62
N ALA A 162 11.24 -3.35 4.58
CA ALA A 162 10.27 -2.71 5.46
C ALA A 162 8.87 -3.34 5.26
N MET A 163 8.10 -3.46 6.34
CA MET A 163 6.66 -3.83 6.31
C MET A 163 6.29 -5.23 5.78
N VAL A 164 7.24 -6.11 5.43
CA VAL A 164 6.97 -7.44 4.84
C VAL A 164 7.30 -8.63 5.76
N ASP A 165 7.61 -8.43 7.06
CA ASP A 165 8.07 -9.50 7.98
C ASP A 165 7.30 -10.82 7.82
N THR A 166 5.96 -10.82 7.93
CA THR A 166 5.13 -12.01 7.65
C THR A 166 4.37 -11.94 6.31
N GLY A 167 4.52 -10.83 5.58
CA GLY A 167 3.70 -10.43 4.43
C GLY A 167 2.26 -10.02 4.79
N THR A 168 1.90 -10.04 6.08
CA THR A 168 0.51 -9.80 6.51
C THR A 168 0.00 -8.42 6.13
N PHE A 169 0.79 -7.37 6.41
CA PHE A 169 0.43 -6.00 6.08
C PHE A 169 0.33 -5.81 4.56
N PHE A 170 1.38 -6.20 3.83
CA PHE A 170 1.39 -6.15 2.37
C PHE A 170 0.17 -6.81 1.71
N ASN A 171 -0.18 -8.01 2.17
CA ASN A 171 -1.34 -8.74 1.67
C ASN A 171 -2.69 -8.15 2.11
N SER A 172 -2.69 -7.31 3.15
CA SER A 172 -3.88 -6.60 3.62
C SER A 172 -4.17 -5.30 2.89
N ILE A 173 -3.23 -4.79 2.09
CA ILE A 173 -3.46 -3.66 1.20
C ILE A 173 -4.46 -4.10 0.11
N LYS A 174 -5.58 -3.40 0.06
CA LYS A 174 -6.68 -3.59 -0.90
C LYS A 174 -7.02 -2.25 -1.54
N ALA A 175 -7.48 -2.31 -2.78
CA ALA A 175 -8.10 -1.18 -3.45
C ALA A 175 -9.51 -1.62 -3.86
N GLN A 176 -10.45 -0.68 -3.83
CA GLN A 176 -11.82 -0.88 -4.24
C GLN A 176 -12.24 0.32 -5.09
N TYR A 177 -12.74 0.07 -6.28
CA TYR A 177 -13.42 1.08 -7.07
C TYR A 177 -14.80 1.37 -6.44
N VAL A 178 -15.16 2.64 -6.26
CA VAL A 178 -16.40 3.10 -5.60
C VAL A 178 -17.13 4.05 -6.51
#